data_AF-Q80VT1-F1
#
_entry.id   AF-Q80VT1-F1
#
_cell.length_a   1.000
_cell.length_b   1.000
_cell.length_c   1.000
_cell.angle_alpha   90.00
_cell.angle_beta   90.00
_cell.angle_gamma   90.00
#
_symmetry.space_group_name_H-M   'P 1'
#
loop_
_entity.id
_entity.type
_entity.pdbx_description
1 polymer ?
#
loop_
_entity_poly.entity_id
_entity_poly.type
_entity_poly.pdbx_seq_one_letter_code
_entity_poly.pdbx_strand_id
1 'polypeptide(L)'
;TFEISKWKAPRVLSFTLKSKTLNESVEFDVLPAYDALGQLRSDFTLRPEAYKDLIELCASQDIKEGEFSICFTELQRNFIQTRPTKLKSLLRLIKHWYKQYERKMKPKASLPPKYALELLTVYAWEQGSGTDDFDIAEGFRTVLDLVIKYRQLCIFWTVNYNFEEEYMRKFLLTQIQKKRPVILDPADPTGDVGGGDRWCWHLLAEEAKEWLSSPCFQVEQKGLVQPWKVPVRAL
;
A
#
# COMPACT_ATOMS: atom_id res chain seq x y z
N THR A 1 11.98 -9.90 25.88
CA THR A 1 12.66 -8.77 26.53
C THR A 1 12.07 -7.50 25.95
N PHE A 2 11.64 -6.54 26.76
CA PHE A 2 11.08 -5.28 26.26
C PHE A 2 12.26 -4.32 25.98
N GLU A 3 12.41 -3.85 24.75
CA GLU A 3 13.34 -2.76 24.45
C GLU A 3 12.62 -1.43 24.64
N ILE A 4 13.10 -0.63 25.59
CA ILE A 4 12.55 0.71 25.85
C ILE A 4 13.09 1.65 24.76
N SER A 5 12.18 2.18 23.95
CA SER A 5 12.48 3.09 22.85
C SER A 5 13.25 4.34 23.33
N LYS A 6 14.33 4.70 22.62
CA LYS A 6 15.18 5.87 22.90
C LYS A 6 14.59 7.20 22.38
N TRP A 7 13.37 7.21 21.85
CA TRP A 7 12.78 8.37 21.15
C TRP A 7 11.90 9.22 22.09
N LYS A 8 11.92 10.55 21.92
CA LYS A 8 11.23 11.55 22.76
C LYS A 8 9.70 11.44 22.81
N ALA A 9 9.08 10.72 21.87
CA ALA A 9 7.64 10.43 21.84
C ALA A 9 7.44 9.08 21.12
N PRO A 10 7.65 7.93 21.80
CA PRO A 10 7.53 6.63 21.16
C PRO A 10 6.05 6.38 20.83
N ARG A 11 5.72 6.40 19.54
CA ARG A 11 4.35 6.10 19.04
C ARG A 11 4.08 4.60 18.92
N VAL A 12 5.10 3.79 19.16
CA VAL A 12 5.09 2.35 18.95
C VAL A 12 5.73 1.68 20.15
N LEU A 13 5.04 0.68 20.69
CA LEU A 13 5.61 -0.30 21.60
C LEU A 13 5.83 -1.61 20.82
N SER A 14 7.08 -2.01 20.65
CA SER A 14 7.45 -3.21 19.91
C SER A 14 7.83 -4.36 20.85
N PHE A 15 7.32 -5.56 20.62
CA PHE A 15 7.70 -6.77 21.36
C PHE A 15 7.52 -8.04 20.52
N THR A 16 8.23 -9.11 20.87
CA THR A 16 8.14 -10.41 20.19
C THR A 16 7.40 -11.43 21.02
N LEU A 17 6.40 -12.10 20.44
CA LEU A 17 5.79 -13.31 21.00
C LEU A 17 6.37 -14.54 20.30
N LYS A 18 6.90 -15.48 21.08
CA LYS A 18 7.44 -16.75 20.59
C LYS A 18 6.53 -17.89 21.01
N SER A 19 6.19 -18.77 20.07
CA SER A 19 5.43 -19.97 20.41
C SER A 19 6.28 -20.93 21.24
N LYS A 20 5.67 -21.57 22.24
CA LYS A 20 6.35 -22.61 23.04
C LYS A 20 6.43 -23.95 22.32
N THR A 21 5.55 -24.18 21.34
CA THR A 21 5.39 -25.46 20.63
C THR A 21 5.86 -25.40 19.19
N LEU A 22 5.69 -24.25 18.53
CA LEU A 22 6.17 -24.00 17.18
C LEU A 22 7.50 -23.25 17.25
N ASN A 23 8.47 -23.57 16.39
CA ASN A 23 9.73 -22.81 16.30
C ASN A 23 9.54 -21.49 15.53
N GLU A 24 8.50 -20.75 15.90
CA GLU A 24 8.03 -19.54 15.23
C GLU A 24 7.88 -18.39 16.24
N SER A 25 8.15 -17.18 15.76
CA SER A 25 7.99 -15.95 16.53
C SER A 25 7.39 -14.86 15.67
N VAL A 26 6.55 -14.02 16.27
CA VAL A 26 5.93 -12.87 15.63
C VAL A 26 6.30 -11.62 16.42
N GLU A 27 6.82 -10.62 15.71
CA GLU A 27 7.04 -9.28 16.24
C GLU A 27 5.74 -8.48 16.11
N PHE A 28 5.39 -7.78 17.19
CA PHE A 28 4.19 -6.96 17.31
C PHE A 28 4.60 -5.52 17.56
N ASP A 29 3.92 -4.62 16.86
CA ASP A 29 3.95 -3.19 17.09
C ASP A 29 2.58 -2.75 17.62
N VAL A 30 2.56 -2.11 18.78
CA VAL A 30 1.34 -1.54 19.39
C VAL A 30 1.38 -0.03 19.25
N LEU A 31 0.41 0.51 18.52
CA LEU A 31 0.27 1.93 18.23
C LEU A 31 -1.04 2.45 18.84
N PRO A 32 -0.99 3.33 19.84
CA PRO A 32 -2.18 4.04 20.32
C PRO A 32 -2.71 4.97 19.22
N ALA A 33 -4.01 4.92 18.95
CA ALA A 33 -4.69 5.73 17.95
C ALA A 33 -5.96 6.35 18.52
N TYR A 34 -6.38 7.49 17.96
CA TYR A 34 -7.71 8.04 18.18
C TYR A 34 -8.72 7.24 17.36
N ASP A 35 -9.86 6.89 17.96
CA ASP A 35 -10.95 6.19 17.28
C ASP A 35 -11.76 7.18 16.43
N ALA A 36 -11.22 7.49 15.24
CA ALA A 36 -11.84 8.41 14.30
C ALA A 36 -13.08 7.83 13.60
N LEU A 37 -13.26 6.52 13.63
CA LEU A 37 -14.34 5.82 12.95
C LEU A 37 -15.50 5.46 13.88
N GLY A 38 -15.26 5.46 15.20
CA GLY A 38 -16.24 5.03 16.18
C GLY A 38 -16.63 3.56 15.98
N GLN A 39 -17.88 3.22 16.31
CA GLN A 39 -18.39 1.86 16.03
C GLN A 39 -18.60 1.68 14.52
N LEU A 40 -17.65 1.03 13.85
CA LEU A 40 -17.61 0.77 12.40
C LEU A 40 -18.91 0.16 11.81
N ARG A 41 -19.79 -0.41 12.63
CA ARG A 41 -21.04 -1.07 12.21
C ARG A 41 -22.26 -0.14 12.13
N SER A 42 -22.26 1.06 12.71
CA SER A 42 -23.49 1.85 12.88
C SER A 42 -23.64 3.05 11.94
N ASP A 43 -22.58 3.55 11.28
CA ASP A 43 -22.66 4.90 10.70
C ASP A 43 -21.80 5.06 9.43
N PHE A 44 -22.41 4.97 8.24
CA PHE A 44 -21.81 5.58 7.03
C PHE A 44 -21.74 7.11 7.15
N THR A 45 -22.53 7.68 8.07
CA THR A 45 -22.72 9.11 8.33
C THR A 45 -21.66 9.76 9.22
N LEU A 46 -20.67 9.04 9.78
CA LEU A 46 -19.57 9.65 10.57
C LEU A 46 -18.24 9.75 9.80
N ARG A 47 -18.13 9.05 8.65
CA ARG A 47 -16.91 9.01 7.83
C ARG A 47 -16.62 10.34 7.14
N PRO A 48 -17.61 11.05 6.55
CA PRO A 48 -17.35 12.35 5.93
C PRO A 48 -16.78 13.39 6.90
N GLU A 49 -17.33 13.46 8.12
CA GLU A 49 -16.93 14.37 9.18
C GLU A 49 -15.50 14.07 9.65
N ALA A 50 -15.19 12.80 9.92
CA ALA A 50 -13.84 12.38 10.32
C ALA A 50 -12.78 12.78 9.28
N TYR A 51 -13.08 12.65 7.98
CA TYR A 51 -12.17 13.09 6.93
C TYR A 51 -12.09 14.60 6.80
N LYS A 52 -13.20 15.31 7.02
CA LYS A 52 -13.20 16.77 7.01
C LYS A 52 -12.29 17.32 8.12
N ASP A 53 -12.47 16.82 9.34
CA ASP A 53 -11.66 17.19 10.50
C ASP A 53 -10.17 16.86 10.26
N LEU A 54 -9.88 15.69 9.68
CA LEU A 54 -8.53 15.30 9.30
C LEU A 54 -7.90 16.27 8.28
N ILE A 55 -8.64 16.63 7.23
CA ILE A 55 -8.16 17.55 6.19
C ILE A 55 -7.92 18.95 6.78
N GLU A 56 -8.84 19.45 7.62
CA GLU A 56 -8.69 20.74 8.31
C GLU A 56 -7.50 20.73 9.27
N LEU A 57 -7.28 19.63 10.00
CA LEU A 57 -6.14 19.43 10.89
C LEU A 57 -4.80 19.43 10.11
N CYS A 58 -4.74 18.71 8.99
CA CYS A 58 -3.56 18.69 8.11
C CYS A 58 -3.31 20.02 7.40
N ALA A 59 -4.35 20.84 7.17
CA ALA A 59 -4.19 22.16 6.58
C ALA A 59 -3.78 23.23 7.59
N SER A 60 -4.21 23.10 8.85
CA SER A 60 -3.98 24.08 9.92
C SER A 60 -2.67 23.88 10.67
N GLN A 61 -2.12 22.66 10.66
CA GLN A 61 -0.86 22.31 11.29
C GLN A 61 0.09 21.78 10.22
N ASP A 62 1.41 22.01 10.37
CA ASP A 62 2.45 21.41 9.51
C ASP A 62 2.63 19.91 9.82
N ILE A 63 1.52 19.17 9.72
CA ILE A 63 1.42 17.74 9.98
C ILE A 63 1.74 17.00 8.68
N LYS A 64 2.55 15.96 8.80
CA LYS A 64 2.89 15.10 7.68
C LYS A 64 1.63 14.40 7.15
N GLU A 65 1.54 14.30 5.84
CA GLU A 65 0.49 13.54 5.17
C GLU A 65 0.50 12.06 5.58
N GLY A 66 -0.68 11.49 5.84
CA GLY A 66 -0.81 10.10 6.29
C GLY A 66 -0.35 9.83 7.74
N GLU A 67 -0.03 10.87 8.51
CA GLU A 67 0.42 10.76 9.90
C GLU A 67 -0.60 10.04 10.79
N PHE A 68 -1.90 10.19 10.48
CA PHE A 68 -3.02 9.60 11.23
C PHE A 68 -3.63 8.36 10.55
N SER A 69 -2.92 7.76 9.58
CA SER A 69 -3.37 6.53 8.90
C SER A 69 -3.73 5.39 9.87
N ILE A 70 -3.10 5.36 11.06
CA ILE A 70 -3.39 4.38 12.12
C ILE A 70 -4.83 4.47 12.65
N CYS A 71 -5.46 5.65 12.59
CA CYS A 71 -6.86 5.85 12.99
C CYS A 71 -7.83 5.15 12.02
N PHE A 72 -7.35 4.76 10.85
CA PHE A 72 -8.14 4.13 9.78
C PHE A 72 -7.71 2.68 9.49
N THR A 73 -6.93 2.05 10.37
CA THR A 73 -6.40 0.69 10.15
C THR A 73 -7.49 -0.37 9.94
N GLU A 74 -8.68 -0.19 10.50
CA GLU A 74 -9.81 -1.10 10.24
C GLU A 74 -10.24 -1.05 8.76
N LEU A 75 -10.29 0.13 8.15
CA LEU A 75 -10.62 0.29 6.74
C LEU A 75 -9.49 -0.26 5.85
N GLN A 76 -8.22 -0.01 6.19
CA GLN A 76 -7.06 -0.58 5.49
C GLN A 76 -7.11 -2.12 5.52
N ARG A 77 -7.40 -2.71 6.67
CA ARG A 77 -7.57 -4.15 6.84
C ARG A 77 -8.73 -4.67 5.99
N ASN A 78 -9.89 -4.04 6.06
CA ASN A 78 -11.09 -4.47 5.35
C ASN A 78 -10.89 -4.42 3.83
N PHE A 79 -10.14 -3.44 3.32
CA PHE A 79 -9.79 -3.32 1.91
C PHE A 79 -9.04 -4.55 1.36
N ILE A 80 -8.20 -5.19 2.18
CA ILE A 80 -7.45 -6.40 1.80
C ILE A 80 -8.19 -7.68 2.20
N GLN A 81 -8.90 -7.67 3.34
CA GLN A 81 -9.51 -8.85 3.93
C GLN A 81 -10.58 -9.48 3.03
N THR A 82 -11.35 -8.67 2.29
CA THR A 82 -12.43 -9.13 1.41
C THR A 82 -11.94 -9.74 0.10
N ARG A 83 -10.64 -9.67 -0.19
CA ARG A 83 -10.08 -10.09 -1.48
C ARG A 83 -9.94 -11.62 -1.62
N PRO A 84 -9.96 -12.16 -2.86
CA PRO A 84 -9.86 -13.58 -3.11
C PRO A 84 -8.59 -14.22 -2.56
N THR A 85 -8.64 -15.51 -2.22
CA THR A 85 -7.50 -16.26 -1.68
C THR A 85 -6.30 -16.24 -2.62
N LYS A 86 -6.53 -16.34 -3.94
CA LYS A 86 -5.46 -16.29 -4.94
C LYS A 86 -4.77 -14.92 -5.00
N LEU A 87 -5.52 -13.82 -4.84
CA LEU A 87 -4.95 -12.48 -4.68
C LEU A 87 -4.11 -12.33 -3.42
N LYS A 88 -4.57 -12.91 -2.30
CA LYS A 88 -3.77 -12.95 -1.05
C LYS A 88 -2.46 -13.73 -1.23
N SER A 89 -2.45 -14.77 -2.06
CA SER A 89 -1.22 -15.49 -2.42
C SER A 89 -0.28 -14.62 -3.28
N LEU A 90 -0.82 -13.87 -4.26
CA LEU A 90 -0.01 -12.91 -5.03
C LEU A 90 0.57 -11.80 -4.14
N LEU A 91 -0.21 -11.25 -3.20
CA LEU A 91 0.26 -10.28 -2.21
C LEU A 91 1.44 -10.83 -1.38
N ARG A 92 1.34 -12.09 -0.94
CA ARG A 92 2.45 -12.76 -0.22
C ARG A 92 3.69 -12.89 -1.09
N LEU A 93 3.53 -13.22 -2.38
CA LEU A 93 4.64 -13.32 -3.33
C LEU A 93 5.33 -11.96 -3.53
N ILE A 94 4.56 -10.89 -3.73
CA ILE A 94 5.09 -9.52 -3.87
C ILE A 94 5.83 -9.09 -2.60
N LYS A 95 5.26 -9.34 -1.42
CA LYS A 95 5.92 -9.06 -0.13
C LYS A 95 7.21 -9.87 0.04
N HIS A 96 7.22 -11.11 -0.43
CA HIS A 96 8.42 -11.94 -0.42
C HIS A 96 9.51 -11.34 -1.32
N TRP A 97 9.17 -11.02 -2.58
CA TRP A 97 10.05 -10.36 -3.53
C TRP A 97 10.65 -9.06 -2.95
N TYR A 98 9.79 -8.18 -2.42
CA TYR A 98 10.22 -6.94 -1.77
C TYR A 98 11.19 -7.20 -0.61
N LYS A 99 10.90 -8.19 0.26
CA LYS A 99 11.76 -8.53 1.41
C LYS A 99 13.11 -9.11 0.99
N GLN A 100 13.16 -9.85 -0.12
CA GLN A 100 14.43 -10.32 -0.69
C GLN A 100 15.29 -9.14 -1.12
N TYR A 101 14.70 -8.16 -1.77
CA TYR A 101 15.41 -6.95 -2.18
C TYR A 101 15.87 -6.08 -0.99
N GLU A 102 14.98 -5.87 -0.02
CA GLU A 102 15.26 -5.13 1.23
C GLU A 102 16.49 -5.72 1.97
N ARG A 103 16.69 -7.04 1.94
CA ARG A 103 17.85 -7.71 2.54
C ARG A 103 19.14 -7.55 1.74
N LYS A 104 19.07 -7.44 0.41
CA LYS A 104 20.24 -7.22 -0.46
C LYS A 104 20.76 -5.79 -0.35
N MET A 105 19.88 -4.84 -0.08
CA MET A 105 20.21 -3.42 -0.02
C MET A 105 20.87 -3.02 1.30
N LYS A 106 21.82 -2.08 1.23
CA LYS A 106 22.40 -1.44 2.41
C LYS A 106 21.37 -0.51 3.05
N PRO A 107 21.36 -0.32 4.39
CA PRO A 107 20.29 0.36 5.15
C PRO A 107 20.07 1.86 4.87
N LYS A 108 20.67 2.43 3.80
CA LYS A 108 20.62 3.86 3.49
C LYS A 108 19.49 4.28 2.56
N ALA A 109 18.84 3.36 1.84
CA ALA A 109 17.81 3.71 0.87
C ALA A 109 16.40 3.65 1.49
N SER A 110 15.65 4.75 1.39
CA SER A 110 14.25 4.82 1.79
C SER A 110 13.35 4.18 0.73
N LEU A 111 13.22 2.85 0.75
CA LEU A 111 12.32 2.15 -0.15
C LEU A 111 10.84 2.52 0.12
N PRO A 112 9.97 2.45 -0.89
CA PRO A 112 8.54 2.66 -0.70
C PRO A 112 7.97 1.68 0.33
N PRO A 113 6.97 2.08 1.13
CA PRO A 113 6.39 1.21 2.14
C PRO A 113 5.82 -0.06 1.51
N LYS A 114 5.93 -1.20 2.20
CA LYS A 114 5.35 -2.50 1.76
C LYS A 114 3.87 -2.36 1.38
N TYR A 115 3.15 -1.52 2.11
CA TYR A 115 1.74 -1.22 1.86
C TYR A 115 1.49 -0.61 0.48
N ALA A 116 2.38 0.22 -0.06
CA ALA A 116 2.26 0.75 -1.42
C ALA A 116 2.28 -0.37 -2.48
N LEU A 117 3.09 -1.41 -2.27
CA LEU A 117 3.15 -2.57 -3.16
C LEU A 117 1.93 -3.48 -2.99
N GLU A 118 1.37 -3.57 -1.79
CA GLU A 118 0.10 -4.27 -1.55
C GLU A 118 -1.04 -3.59 -2.33
N LEU A 119 -1.16 -2.26 -2.23
CA LEU A 119 -2.13 -1.48 -2.99
C LEU A 119 -1.91 -1.57 -4.50
N LEU A 120 -0.66 -1.49 -4.96
CA LEU A 120 -0.33 -1.64 -6.38
C LEU A 120 -0.71 -3.04 -6.91
N THR A 121 -0.59 -4.07 -6.08
CA THR A 121 -1.00 -5.45 -6.42
C THR A 121 -2.51 -5.57 -6.54
N VAL A 122 -3.25 -4.97 -5.60
CA VAL A 122 -4.72 -4.92 -5.68
C VAL A 122 -5.15 -4.19 -6.94
N TYR A 123 -4.56 -3.02 -7.23
CA TYR A 123 -4.85 -2.26 -8.45
C TYR A 123 -4.57 -3.07 -9.73
N ALA A 124 -3.41 -3.74 -9.80
CA ALA A 124 -3.07 -4.58 -10.94
C ALA A 124 -4.11 -5.68 -11.19
N TRP A 125 -4.58 -6.33 -10.12
CA TRP A 125 -5.61 -7.35 -10.20
C TRP A 125 -6.97 -6.77 -10.58
N GLU A 126 -7.42 -5.69 -9.95
CA GLU A 126 -8.72 -5.05 -10.23
C GLU A 126 -8.84 -4.60 -11.69
N GLN A 127 -7.78 -4.05 -12.26
CA GLN A 127 -7.79 -3.51 -13.62
C GLN A 127 -7.41 -4.53 -14.69
N GLY A 128 -6.64 -5.56 -14.34
CA GLY A 128 -6.03 -6.49 -15.30
C GLY A 128 -6.71 -7.85 -15.40
N SER A 129 -7.22 -8.36 -14.28
CA SER A 129 -7.86 -9.67 -14.19
C SER A 129 -9.30 -9.56 -13.70
N GLY A 130 -9.51 -9.04 -12.48
CA GLY A 130 -10.82 -8.94 -11.84
C GLY A 130 -11.47 -10.29 -11.49
N THR A 131 -10.76 -11.41 -11.69
CA THR A 131 -11.29 -12.77 -11.47
C THR A 131 -10.70 -13.41 -10.23
N ASP A 132 -11.44 -14.33 -9.61
CA ASP A 132 -10.95 -15.09 -8.44
C ASP A 132 -9.83 -16.07 -8.81
N ASP A 133 -9.89 -16.59 -10.03
CA ASP A 133 -8.91 -17.49 -10.61
C ASP A 133 -8.14 -16.79 -11.75
N PHE A 134 -6.83 -16.67 -11.58
CA PHE A 134 -5.91 -16.01 -12.52
C PHE A 134 -4.50 -16.61 -12.39
N ASP A 135 -3.64 -16.42 -13.37
CA ASP A 135 -2.27 -16.89 -13.31
C ASP A 135 -1.39 -16.00 -12.40
N ILE A 136 -0.74 -16.60 -11.40
CA ILE A 136 0.08 -15.85 -10.43
C ILE A 136 1.33 -15.24 -11.09
N ALA A 137 1.92 -15.89 -12.09
CA ALA A 137 3.07 -15.36 -12.80
C ALA A 137 2.67 -14.14 -13.65
N GLU A 138 1.50 -14.17 -14.32
CA GLU A 138 0.96 -13.00 -15.02
C GLU A 138 0.73 -11.83 -14.06
N GLY A 139 0.10 -12.11 -12.90
CA GLY A 139 -0.11 -11.10 -11.86
C GLY A 139 1.20 -10.54 -11.31
N PHE A 140 2.17 -11.40 -11.02
CA PHE A 140 3.49 -11.00 -10.53
C PHE A 140 4.21 -10.14 -11.57
N ARG A 141 4.20 -10.55 -12.84
CA ARG A 141 4.77 -9.80 -13.96
C ARG A 141 4.14 -8.43 -14.09
N THR A 142 2.81 -8.36 -14.01
CA THR A 142 2.05 -7.12 -14.12
C THR A 142 2.45 -6.11 -13.05
N VAL A 143 2.63 -6.55 -11.80
CA VAL A 143 3.05 -5.65 -10.71
C VAL A 143 4.47 -5.14 -10.95
N LEU A 144 5.41 -5.99 -11.37
CA LEU A 144 6.78 -5.55 -11.70
C LEU A 144 6.78 -4.51 -12.84
N ASP A 145 5.98 -4.74 -13.88
CA ASP A 145 5.81 -3.79 -14.99
C ASP A 145 5.25 -2.44 -14.52
N LEU A 146 4.32 -2.43 -13.56
CA LEU A 146 3.81 -1.19 -12.96
C LEU A 146 4.88 -0.48 -12.10
N VAL A 147 5.66 -1.22 -11.32
CA VAL A 147 6.81 -0.68 -10.57
C VAL A 147 7.80 -0.02 -11.52
N ILE A 148 8.09 -0.61 -12.68
CA ILE A 148 8.97 -0.01 -13.71
C ILE A 148 8.38 1.30 -14.24
N LYS A 149 7.05 1.38 -14.36
CA LYS A 149 6.30 2.55 -14.84
C LYS A 149 5.95 3.53 -13.72
N TYR A 150 6.57 3.46 -12.54
CA TYR A 150 6.22 4.25 -11.34
C TYR A 150 6.03 5.75 -11.63
N ARG A 151 6.84 6.35 -12.51
CA ARG A 151 6.75 7.78 -12.88
C ARG A 151 5.42 8.18 -13.52
N GLN A 152 4.60 7.23 -13.93
CA GLN A 152 3.30 7.46 -14.55
C GLN A 152 2.12 7.16 -13.61
N LEU A 153 2.38 6.50 -12.46
CA LEU A 153 1.34 5.96 -11.58
C LEU A 153 0.56 7.05 -10.86
N CYS A 154 -0.75 7.08 -11.11
CA CYS A 154 -1.72 7.86 -10.35
C CYS A 154 -2.89 6.96 -10.00
N ILE A 155 -2.89 6.42 -8.79
CA ILE A 155 -3.83 5.40 -8.34
C ILE A 155 -4.55 5.92 -7.11
N PHE A 156 -5.86 5.76 -7.08
CA PHE A 156 -6.71 6.04 -5.93
C PHE A 156 -7.97 5.18 -6.02
N TRP A 157 -8.70 5.10 -4.92
CA TRP A 157 -9.99 4.42 -4.83
C TRP A 157 -11.02 5.36 -4.24
N THR A 158 -12.28 5.17 -4.60
CA THR A 158 -13.39 5.96 -4.05
C THR A 158 -14.31 5.15 -3.13
N VAL A 159 -13.72 4.16 -2.43
CA VAL A 159 -14.48 3.19 -1.61
C VAL A 159 -14.90 3.75 -0.25
N ASN A 160 -14.09 4.63 0.34
CA ASN A 160 -14.38 5.23 1.66
C ASN A 160 -14.59 6.76 1.59
N TYR A 161 -14.04 7.41 0.58
CA TYR A 161 -14.20 8.82 0.26
C TYR A 161 -14.38 8.98 -1.26
N ASN A 162 -15.00 10.05 -1.74
CA ASN A 162 -15.28 10.23 -3.18
C ASN A 162 -15.25 11.71 -3.59
N PHE A 163 -15.56 12.01 -4.86
CA PHE A 163 -15.57 13.39 -5.39
C PHE A 163 -16.95 14.06 -5.30
N GLU A 164 -17.93 13.52 -4.56
CA GLU A 164 -19.29 14.07 -4.50
C GLU A 164 -19.30 15.39 -3.74
N GLU A 165 -18.70 15.43 -2.55
CA GLU A 165 -18.62 16.63 -1.72
C GLU A 165 -17.55 17.61 -2.22
N GLU A 166 -17.86 18.91 -2.22
CA GLU A 166 -16.99 19.92 -2.83
C GLU A 166 -15.62 20.04 -2.13
N TYR A 167 -15.58 20.00 -0.80
CA TYR A 167 -14.33 20.09 -0.04
C TYR A 167 -13.42 18.88 -0.35
N MET A 168 -14.00 17.67 -0.36
CA MET A 168 -13.29 16.43 -0.64
C MET A 168 -12.83 16.40 -2.10
N ARG A 169 -13.67 16.80 -3.05
CA ARG A 169 -13.30 16.92 -4.48
C ARG A 169 -12.11 17.83 -4.66
N LYS A 170 -12.15 19.05 -4.09
CA LYS A 170 -11.04 20.00 -4.16
C LYS A 170 -9.77 19.38 -3.58
N PHE A 171 -9.87 18.76 -2.41
CA PHE A 171 -8.76 18.10 -1.77
C PHE A 171 -8.16 16.96 -2.61
N LEU A 172 -8.96 16.00 -3.06
CA LEU A 172 -8.50 14.88 -3.89
C LEU A 172 -7.87 15.36 -5.20
N LEU A 173 -8.41 16.41 -5.84
CA LEU A 173 -7.80 17.01 -7.02
C LEU A 173 -6.37 17.51 -6.74
N THR A 174 -6.11 18.09 -5.56
CA THR A 174 -4.73 18.45 -5.16
C THR A 174 -3.84 17.23 -4.99
N GLN A 175 -4.36 16.15 -4.40
CA GLN A 175 -3.63 14.92 -4.16
C GLN A 175 -3.21 14.24 -5.48
N ILE A 176 -4.16 14.08 -6.40
CA ILE A 176 -3.88 13.43 -7.70
C ILE A 176 -3.04 14.30 -8.63
N GLN A 177 -2.81 15.58 -8.35
CA GLN A 177 -1.90 16.42 -9.14
C GLN A 177 -0.44 16.37 -8.64
N LYS A 178 -0.18 15.71 -7.51
CA LYS A 178 1.16 15.58 -6.95
C LYS A 178 2.13 14.82 -7.86
N LYS A 179 3.41 15.01 -7.57
CA LYS A 179 4.50 14.31 -8.24
C LYS A 179 4.33 12.80 -8.11
N ARG A 180 4.48 12.11 -9.23
CA ARG A 180 4.31 10.66 -9.35
C ARG A 180 5.49 9.90 -8.73
N PRO A 181 5.27 8.69 -8.19
CA PRO A 181 4.00 7.97 -8.17
C PRO A 181 3.08 8.52 -7.08
N VAL A 182 1.79 8.61 -7.41
CA VAL A 182 0.72 8.86 -6.43
C VAL A 182 -0.07 7.58 -6.29
N ILE A 183 -0.14 7.07 -5.07
CA ILE A 183 -0.96 5.91 -4.70
C ILE A 183 -1.66 6.33 -3.41
N LEU A 184 -2.91 6.78 -3.52
CA LEU A 184 -3.69 7.21 -2.37
C LEU A 184 -4.20 6.00 -1.59
N ASP A 185 -4.03 6.05 -0.28
CA ASP A 185 -4.56 5.06 0.65
C ASP A 185 -6.09 5.04 0.54
N PRO A 186 -6.72 3.90 0.23
CA PRO A 186 -8.18 3.80 0.15
C PRO A 186 -8.89 4.12 1.46
N ALA A 187 -8.19 4.14 2.60
CA ALA A 187 -8.73 4.43 3.93
C ALA A 187 -8.45 5.87 4.42
N ASP A 188 -7.43 6.54 3.89
CA ASP A 188 -7.00 7.88 4.32
C ASP A 188 -6.75 8.76 3.08
N PRO A 189 -7.61 9.76 2.79
CA PRO A 189 -7.48 10.60 1.59
C PRO A 189 -6.21 11.48 1.62
N THR A 190 -5.62 11.69 2.80
CA THR A 190 -4.38 12.46 2.96
C THR A 190 -3.13 11.61 2.71
N GLY A 191 -3.26 10.28 2.79
CA GLY A 191 -2.16 9.33 2.73
C GLY A 191 -1.74 8.97 1.31
N ASP A 192 -0.85 9.74 0.70
CA ASP A 192 -0.15 9.31 -0.51
C ASP A 192 1.01 8.35 -0.18
N VAL A 193 0.75 7.04 -0.25
CA VAL A 193 1.76 6.00 -0.01
C VAL A 193 2.72 5.83 -1.18
N GLY A 194 2.37 6.36 -2.37
CA GLY A 194 3.25 6.46 -3.52
C GLY A 194 4.36 7.49 -3.29
N GLY A 195 4.01 8.63 -2.68
CA GLY A 195 4.93 9.57 -2.05
C GLY A 195 5.88 10.30 -2.99
N GLY A 196 5.69 10.25 -4.31
CA GLY A 196 6.56 10.94 -5.27
C GLY A 196 8.04 10.60 -5.08
N ASP A 197 8.85 11.61 -4.78
CA ASP A 197 10.30 11.48 -4.54
C ASP A 197 10.66 11.11 -3.09
N ARG A 198 9.68 10.99 -2.17
CA ARG A 198 9.93 10.58 -0.79
C ARG A 198 10.59 9.20 -0.70
N TRP A 199 10.34 8.36 -1.71
CA TRP A 199 10.82 6.98 -1.75
C TRP A 199 11.69 6.71 -2.98
N CYS A 200 12.65 5.80 -2.82
CA CYS A 200 13.56 5.37 -3.88
C CYS A 200 12.92 4.36 -4.84
N TRP A 201 11.80 4.73 -5.49
CA TRP A 201 11.12 3.86 -6.47
C TRP A 201 12.01 3.40 -7.63
N HIS A 202 12.99 4.22 -8.02
CA HIS A 202 13.95 3.87 -9.06
C HIS A 202 14.74 2.58 -8.74
N LEU A 203 15.09 2.36 -7.47
CA LEU A 203 15.79 1.15 -7.02
C LEU A 203 14.91 -0.10 -7.19
N LEU A 204 13.63 -0.03 -6.76
CA LEU A 204 12.67 -1.11 -7.02
C LEU A 204 12.44 -1.34 -8.52
N ALA A 205 12.42 -0.28 -9.33
CA ALA A 205 12.26 -0.38 -10.78
C ALA A 205 13.47 -1.06 -11.45
N GLU A 206 14.68 -0.84 -10.95
CA GLU A 206 15.89 -1.53 -11.42
C GLU A 206 15.84 -3.02 -11.07
N GLU A 207 15.55 -3.38 -9.80
CA GLU A 207 15.38 -4.78 -9.39
C GLU A 207 14.25 -5.45 -10.17
N ALA A 208 13.12 -4.76 -10.37
CA ALA A 208 12.00 -5.29 -11.14
C ALA A 208 12.43 -5.66 -12.57
N LYS A 209 13.22 -4.83 -13.25
CA LYS A 209 13.77 -5.12 -14.59
C LYS A 209 14.67 -6.36 -14.60
N GLU A 210 15.52 -6.51 -13.60
CA GLU A 210 16.37 -7.71 -13.47
C GLU A 210 15.51 -8.97 -13.29
N TRP A 211 14.48 -8.88 -12.43
CA TRP A 211 13.56 -9.99 -12.19
C TRP A 211 12.76 -10.40 -13.42
N LEU A 212 12.50 -9.51 -14.38
CA LEU A 212 11.80 -9.86 -15.61
C LEU A 212 12.50 -10.94 -16.44
N SER A 213 13.80 -11.15 -16.22
CA SER A 213 14.59 -12.21 -16.87
C SER A 213 14.64 -13.52 -16.08
N SER A 214 14.03 -13.56 -14.90
CA SER A 214 14.00 -14.74 -14.02
C SER A 214 13.23 -15.91 -14.63
N PRO A 215 13.61 -17.17 -14.33
CA PRO A 215 12.88 -18.35 -14.80
C PRO A 215 11.39 -18.35 -14.47
N CYS A 216 10.94 -17.63 -13.43
CA CYS A 216 9.53 -17.54 -13.07
C CYS A 216 8.63 -16.89 -14.14
N PHE A 217 9.22 -16.27 -15.17
CA PHE A 217 8.49 -15.70 -16.30
C PHE A 217 8.75 -16.43 -17.63
N GLN A 218 9.49 -17.54 -17.61
CA GLN A 218 9.75 -18.34 -18.79
C GLN A 218 8.71 -19.46 -18.89
N VAL A 219 7.97 -19.50 -20.00
CA VAL A 219 7.05 -20.61 -20.30
C VAL A 219 7.73 -21.50 -21.33
N GLU A 220 7.98 -22.77 -20.99
CA GLU A 220 8.87 -23.71 -21.72
C GLU A 220 8.60 -23.87 -23.22
N GLN A 221 7.51 -23.35 -23.78
CA GLN A 221 7.20 -23.40 -25.20
C GLN A 221 6.51 -22.15 -25.79
N LYS A 222 6.20 -21.11 -24.97
CA LYS A 222 5.37 -19.95 -25.39
C LYS A 222 6.05 -18.58 -25.25
N GLY A 223 7.31 -18.55 -24.83
CA GLY A 223 8.05 -17.31 -24.60
C GLY A 223 7.85 -16.77 -23.18
N LEU A 224 7.86 -15.43 -23.03
CA LEU A 224 7.70 -14.77 -21.74
C LEU A 224 6.24 -14.67 -21.33
N VAL A 225 5.96 -14.88 -20.04
CA VAL A 225 4.67 -14.58 -19.42
C VAL A 225 4.28 -13.13 -19.73
N GLN A 226 3.07 -12.94 -20.26
CA GLN A 226 2.59 -11.61 -20.62
C GLN A 226 1.91 -10.94 -19.41
N PRO A 227 2.15 -9.63 -19.18
CA PRO A 227 1.41 -8.89 -18.16
C PRO A 227 -0.05 -8.67 -18.61
N TRP A 228 -0.93 -8.44 -17.64
CA TRP A 228 -2.26 -7.92 -17.90
C TRP A 228 -2.20 -6.49 -18.45
N LYS A 229 -3.22 -6.11 -19.22
CA LYS A 229 -3.35 -4.75 -19.75
C LYS A 229 -3.91 -3.82 -18.68
N VAL A 230 -3.03 -3.28 -17.85
CA VAL A 230 -3.39 -2.38 -16.74
C VAL A 230 -3.06 -0.92 -17.10
N PRO A 231 -4.02 0.03 -16.97
CA PRO A 231 -3.73 1.45 -17.13
C PRO A 231 -2.82 1.95 -16.02
N VAL A 232 -1.96 2.93 -16.31
CA VAL A 232 -1.08 3.55 -15.29
C VAL A 232 -1.77 4.66 -14.48
N ARG A 233 -3.03 4.97 -14.80
CA ARG A 233 -3.86 5.95 -14.12
C ARG A 233 -5.24 5.36 -13.85
N ALA A 234 -5.70 5.49 -12.60
CA ALA A 234 -7.12 5.40 -12.30
C ALA A 234 -7.76 6.69 -12.82
N LEU A 235 -8.59 6.59 -13.86
CA LEU A 235 -9.41 7.69 -14.39
C LEU A 235 -10.85 7.49 -13.93
#